data_AF-A0A6P4DVU3-F1
#
_entry.id   AF-A0A6P4DVU3-F1
#
_cell.length_a   1.000
_cell.length_b   1.000
_cell.length_c   1.000
_cell.angle_alpha   90.00
_cell.angle_beta   90.00
_cell.angle_gamma   90.00
#
_symmetry.space_group_name_H-M   'P 1'
#
loop_
_entity.id
_entity.type
_entity.pdbx_description
1 polymer ?
#
loop_
_entity_poly.entity_id
_entity_poly.type
_entity_poly.pdbx_seq_one_letter_code
_entity_poly.pdbx_strand_id
1 'polypeptide(L)'
;MKINIPDFFMGDNWKVHPDWVYCKYHYLEGHEFKTPEDELREFLGKMVPNDWKWPEQYAEDESDWDDKDDLNCGRKTLGDDAYYCNKELVNLLIFDAKVTNSSYGVWRFESDEERQLIERFGADLRFVATMSGLTRWQFIFGEVEVETDREFGDYHTKAIDETWYKSAILQHHEDRTESFVYS
;
A
#
# COMPACT_ATOMS: atom_id res chain seq x y z
N MET A 1 -10.84 -18.92 -12.15
CA MET A 1 -10.97 -17.46 -12.35
C MET A 1 -9.59 -16.88 -12.44
N LYS A 2 -9.28 -16.07 -13.46
CA LYS A 2 -8.07 -15.25 -13.46
C LYS A 2 -8.36 -14.05 -12.56
N ILE A 3 -7.61 -13.91 -11.47
CA ILE A 3 -7.70 -12.75 -10.59
C ILE A 3 -6.86 -11.65 -11.23
N ASN A 4 -7.46 -10.49 -11.47
CA ASN A 4 -6.75 -9.33 -12.00
C ASN A 4 -6.32 -8.45 -10.82
N ILE A 5 -5.03 -8.46 -10.48
CA ILE A 5 -4.48 -7.79 -9.29
C ILE A 5 -4.70 -6.26 -9.34
N PRO A 6 -4.47 -5.57 -10.47
CA PRO A 6 -4.74 -4.14 -10.59
C PRO A 6 -6.16 -3.70 -10.21
N ASP A 7 -7.17 -4.56 -10.39
CA ASP A 7 -8.56 -4.22 -10.07
C ASP A 7 -8.76 -3.94 -8.57
N PHE A 8 -7.87 -4.46 -7.70
CA PHE A 8 -7.95 -4.17 -6.27
C PHE A 8 -7.46 -2.77 -5.90
N PHE A 9 -6.75 -2.09 -6.79
CA PHE A 9 -6.08 -0.80 -6.53
C PHE A 9 -6.66 0.34 -7.39
N MET A 10 -7.96 0.24 -7.69
CA MET A 10 -8.69 1.27 -8.44
C MET A 10 -9.02 2.48 -7.55
N GLY A 11 -9.09 3.66 -8.17
CA GLY A 11 -9.31 4.93 -7.48
C GLY A 11 -8.09 5.41 -6.69
N ASP A 12 -8.27 6.51 -5.97
CA ASP A 12 -7.17 7.21 -5.26
C ASP A 12 -7.36 7.23 -3.74
N ASN A 13 -8.47 6.67 -3.23
CA ASN A 13 -8.78 6.59 -1.80
C ASN A 13 -8.02 5.44 -1.08
N TRP A 14 -6.75 5.28 -1.41
CA TRP A 14 -5.83 4.37 -0.75
C TRP A 14 -4.39 4.89 -0.85
N LYS A 15 -3.58 4.53 0.15
CA LYS A 15 -2.14 4.81 0.21
C LYS A 15 -1.39 3.58 0.67
N VAL A 16 -0.10 3.54 0.35
CA VAL A 16 0.85 2.57 0.91
C VAL A 16 1.89 3.28 1.77
N HIS A 17 2.48 2.54 2.69
CA HIS A 17 3.52 3.06 3.56
C HIS A 17 4.67 3.69 2.73
N PRO A 18 4.96 5.00 2.88
CA PRO A 18 5.87 5.72 1.97
C PRO A 18 7.33 5.30 2.14
N ASP A 19 7.71 4.86 3.33
CA ASP A 19 9.09 4.44 3.63
C ASP A 19 9.36 2.96 3.26
N TRP A 20 8.36 2.20 2.78
CA TRP A 20 8.51 0.77 2.48
C TRP A 20 8.80 0.52 1.01
N VAL A 21 9.64 -0.48 0.73
CA VAL A 21 10.02 -0.87 -0.64
C VAL A 21 9.32 -2.17 -1.02
N TYR A 22 8.22 -2.04 -1.77
CA TYR A 22 7.50 -3.17 -2.35
C TYR A 22 8.24 -3.72 -3.57
N CYS A 23 8.45 -2.85 -4.54
CA CYS A 23 9.24 -3.06 -5.75
C CYS A 23 9.90 -1.73 -6.12
N LYS A 24 11.12 -1.78 -6.63
CA LYS A 24 11.87 -0.58 -7.04
C LYS A 24 12.86 -0.89 -8.15
N TYR A 25 13.12 0.07 -9.01
CA TYR A 25 14.18 -0.02 -10.00
C TYR A 25 15.56 0.16 -9.37
N HIS A 26 16.56 -0.56 -9.85
CA HIS A 26 17.95 -0.37 -9.45
C HIS A 26 18.47 1.00 -9.91
N TYR A 27 18.04 1.45 -11.08
CA TYR A 27 18.38 2.74 -11.65
C TYR A 27 17.13 3.61 -11.75
N LEU A 28 17.15 4.78 -11.11
CA LEU A 28 16.01 5.72 -11.12
C LEU A 28 15.95 6.56 -12.40
N GLU A 29 17.02 6.55 -13.20
CA GLU A 29 17.08 7.27 -14.47
C GLU A 29 16.01 6.72 -15.44
N GLY A 30 15.01 7.54 -15.75
CA GLY A 30 13.90 7.15 -16.62
C GLY A 30 12.71 6.49 -15.91
N HIS A 31 12.83 6.25 -14.60
CA HIS A 31 11.81 5.62 -13.76
C HIS A 31 11.39 6.56 -12.62
N GLU A 32 11.00 7.79 -12.97
CA GLU A 32 10.55 8.80 -12.01
C GLU A 32 9.04 8.73 -11.79
N PHE A 33 8.64 8.35 -10.58
CA PHE A 33 7.24 8.31 -10.15
C PHE A 33 6.95 9.46 -9.19
N LYS A 34 5.73 10.01 -9.27
CA LYS A 34 5.29 11.11 -8.39
C LYS A 34 4.96 10.62 -6.99
N THR A 35 4.43 9.40 -6.88
CA THR A 35 3.96 8.81 -5.63
C THR A 35 4.40 7.34 -5.53
N PRO A 36 4.56 6.79 -4.31
CA PRO A 36 4.79 5.37 -4.11
C PRO A 36 3.68 4.49 -4.71
N GLU A 37 2.44 4.99 -4.72
CA GLU A 37 1.29 4.29 -5.31
C GLU A 37 1.42 4.14 -6.83
N ASP A 38 1.93 5.16 -7.52
CA ASP A 38 2.14 5.12 -8.98
C ASP A 38 3.25 4.14 -9.36
N GLU A 39 4.36 4.13 -8.61
CA GLU A 39 5.43 3.13 -8.78
C GLU A 39 4.89 1.71 -8.58
N LEU A 40 4.10 1.51 -7.52
CA LEU A 40 3.49 0.22 -7.23
C LEU A 40 2.55 -0.23 -8.36
N ARG A 41 1.68 0.65 -8.87
CA ARG A 41 0.75 0.32 -9.97
C ARG A 41 1.48 -0.19 -11.21
N GLU A 42 2.62 0.42 -11.57
CA GLU A 42 3.47 -0.04 -12.68
C GLU A 42 3.93 -1.49 -12.47
N PHE A 43 4.47 -1.80 -11.29
CA PHE A 43 4.93 -3.16 -10.97
C PHE A 43 3.79 -4.18 -10.90
N LEU A 44 2.64 -3.80 -10.34
CA LEU A 44 1.46 -4.67 -10.32
C LEU A 44 0.96 -4.97 -11.75
N GLY A 45 1.07 -4.02 -12.68
CA GLY A 45 0.80 -4.23 -14.10
C GLY A 45 1.75 -5.24 -14.74
N LYS A 46 3.06 -5.15 -14.42
CA LYS A 46 4.08 -6.08 -14.88
C LYS A 46 3.98 -7.49 -14.28
N MET A 47 3.26 -7.65 -13.15
CA MET A 47 3.00 -8.95 -12.52
C MET A 47 1.87 -9.75 -13.17
N VAL A 48 1.03 -9.13 -14.00
CA VAL A 48 -0.10 -9.82 -14.66
C VAL A 48 0.35 -10.86 -15.70
N PRO A 49 1.39 -10.60 -16.52
CA PRO A 49 2.01 -11.60 -17.38
C PRO A 49 2.60 -12.81 -16.61
N ASN A 50 2.58 -14.00 -17.24
CA ASN A 50 3.03 -15.27 -16.62
C ASN A 50 4.57 -15.38 -16.45
N ASP A 51 5.34 -14.42 -16.93
CA ASP A 51 6.81 -14.41 -16.93
C ASP A 51 7.41 -13.56 -15.79
N TRP A 52 6.59 -13.12 -14.84
CA TRP A 52 7.04 -12.34 -13.69
C TRP A 52 8.10 -13.08 -12.85
N LYS A 53 9.20 -12.38 -12.56
CA LYS A 53 10.28 -12.85 -11.69
C LYS A 53 10.36 -11.98 -10.43
N TRP A 54 10.89 -12.57 -9.37
CA TRP A 54 11.16 -11.90 -8.08
C TRP A 54 12.67 -11.72 -7.89
N PRO A 55 13.31 -10.78 -8.59
CA PRO A 55 14.71 -10.44 -8.36
C PRO A 55 14.91 -9.86 -6.96
N GLU A 56 15.96 -10.33 -6.29
CA GLU A 56 16.39 -9.82 -4.99
C GLU A 56 17.31 -8.61 -5.17
N GLN A 57 17.34 -7.72 -4.18
CA GLN A 57 18.14 -6.50 -4.24
C GLN A 57 19.65 -6.79 -4.31
N TYR A 58 20.09 -7.87 -3.67
CA TYR A 58 21.48 -8.31 -3.62
C TYR A 58 21.55 -9.77 -4.07
N ALA A 59 21.26 -10.02 -5.34
CA ALA A 59 21.63 -11.31 -5.93
C ALA A 59 23.16 -11.40 -5.98
N GLU A 60 23.73 -12.57 -5.66
CA GLU A 60 25.16 -12.80 -5.86
C GLU A 60 25.47 -12.67 -7.36
N ASP A 61 26.18 -11.62 -7.74
CA ASP A 61 26.72 -11.50 -9.09
C ASP A 61 27.77 -12.59 -9.26
N GLU A 62 27.48 -13.64 -10.04
CA GLU A 62 28.42 -14.73 -10.35
C GLU A 62 29.74 -14.23 -10.98
N SER A 63 29.77 -12.98 -11.45
CA SER A 63 30.91 -12.33 -12.10
C SER A 63 31.95 -11.73 -11.16
N ASP A 64 31.71 -11.65 -9.85
CA ASP A 64 32.59 -10.91 -8.93
C ASP A 64 33.84 -11.70 -8.46
N TRP A 65 34.08 -12.88 -9.04
CA TRP A 65 35.25 -13.72 -8.74
C TRP A 65 36.46 -13.45 -9.64
N ASP A 66 36.28 -12.74 -10.76
CA ASP A 66 37.34 -12.46 -11.72
C ASP A 66 37.38 -10.95 -12.06
N ASP A 67 37.96 -10.15 -11.16
CA ASP A 67 39.05 -9.23 -11.50
C ASP A 67 39.22 -8.13 -10.43
N LYS A 68 40.42 -8.14 -9.83
CA LYS A 68 40.99 -6.95 -9.21
C LYS A 68 41.29 -5.97 -10.33
N ASP A 69 40.53 -4.89 -10.45
CA ASP A 69 41.06 -3.54 -10.66
C ASP A 69 39.91 -2.51 -10.77
N ASP A 70 40.05 -1.43 -9.99
CA ASP A 70 39.21 -0.24 -9.89
C ASP A 70 37.75 -0.42 -9.41
N LEU A 71 37.51 -0.01 -8.17
CA LEU A 71 36.18 0.26 -7.59
C LEU A 71 35.49 1.39 -8.38
N ASN A 72 34.92 1.04 -9.53
CA ASN A 72 34.16 1.98 -10.35
C ASN A 72 32.72 2.02 -9.85
N CYS A 73 32.49 2.86 -8.83
CA CYS A 73 31.20 3.07 -8.17
C CYS A 73 30.08 3.66 -9.07
N GLY A 74 30.32 3.80 -10.38
CA GLY A 74 29.35 4.25 -11.39
C GLY A 74 29.09 3.27 -12.53
N ARG A 75 29.62 2.03 -12.49
CA ARG A 75 29.37 1.04 -13.54
C ARG A 75 27.97 0.43 -13.37
N LYS A 76 27.10 0.60 -14.37
CA LYS A 76 25.83 -0.14 -14.46
C LYS A 76 26.16 -1.63 -14.69
N THR A 77 25.94 -2.47 -13.69
CA THR A 77 26.10 -3.92 -13.77
C THR A 77 24.87 -4.61 -14.35
N LEU A 78 23.71 -3.97 -14.19
CA LEU A 78 22.41 -4.45 -14.66
C LEU A 78 21.85 -3.55 -15.78
N GLY A 79 20.82 -4.03 -16.47
CA GLY A 79 20.09 -3.22 -17.45
C GLY A 79 19.32 -2.07 -16.81
N ASP A 80 18.98 -1.03 -17.59
CA ASP A 80 18.29 0.17 -17.08
C ASP A 80 16.90 -0.14 -16.46
N ASP A 81 16.22 -1.18 -16.95
CA ASP A 81 14.93 -1.64 -16.42
C ASP A 81 15.05 -2.71 -15.32
N ALA A 82 16.26 -2.96 -14.80
CA ALA A 82 16.45 -3.89 -13.71
C ALA A 82 15.75 -3.39 -12.45
N TYR A 83 15.04 -4.29 -11.80
CA TYR A 83 14.25 -4.02 -10.60
C TYR A 83 14.50 -5.09 -9.55
N TYR A 84 14.10 -4.79 -8.31
CA TYR A 84 14.07 -5.72 -7.20
C TYR A 84 12.76 -5.55 -6.43
N CYS A 85 12.28 -6.63 -5.82
CA CYS A 85 11.02 -6.63 -5.11
C CYS A 85 11.08 -7.43 -3.80
N ASN A 86 10.43 -6.92 -2.77
CA ASN A 86 10.15 -7.71 -1.57
C ASN A 86 8.90 -8.57 -1.81
N LYS A 87 9.14 -9.84 -2.18
CA LYS A 87 8.08 -10.80 -2.50
C LYS A 87 7.07 -10.98 -1.36
N GLU A 88 7.52 -11.07 -0.13
CA GLU A 88 6.64 -11.31 1.02
C GLU A 88 5.72 -10.12 1.25
N LEU A 89 6.29 -8.91 1.24
CA LEU A 89 5.55 -7.68 1.44
C LEU A 89 4.51 -7.45 0.33
N VAL A 90 4.87 -7.67 -0.93
CA VAL A 90 3.94 -7.55 -2.06
C VAL A 90 2.80 -8.57 -1.96
N ASN A 91 3.11 -9.82 -1.60
CA ASN A 91 2.06 -10.84 -1.44
C ASN A 91 1.09 -10.50 -0.30
N LEU A 92 1.60 -10.00 0.83
CA LEU A 92 0.77 -9.52 1.93
C LEU A 92 -0.11 -8.35 1.50
N LEU A 93 0.45 -7.40 0.75
CA LEU A 93 -0.29 -6.27 0.21
C LEU A 93 -1.44 -6.70 -0.71
N ILE A 94 -1.18 -7.61 -1.64
CA ILE A 94 -2.19 -8.14 -2.56
C ILE A 94 -3.29 -8.89 -1.79
N PHE A 95 -2.91 -9.63 -0.76
CA PHE A 95 -3.87 -10.34 0.09
C PHE A 95 -4.78 -9.36 0.84
N ASP A 96 -4.19 -8.36 1.51
CA ASP A 96 -4.92 -7.33 2.24
C ASP A 96 -5.82 -6.51 1.31
N ALA A 97 -5.33 -6.15 0.13
CA ALA A 97 -6.10 -5.46 -0.89
C ALA A 97 -7.31 -6.30 -1.33
N LYS A 98 -7.12 -7.59 -1.57
CA LYS A 98 -8.20 -8.51 -1.94
C LYS A 98 -9.27 -8.63 -0.85
N VAL A 99 -8.85 -8.75 0.42
CA VAL A 99 -9.76 -8.88 1.57
C VAL A 99 -10.55 -7.60 1.79
N THR A 100 -9.89 -6.45 1.72
CA THR A 100 -10.53 -5.14 1.96
C THR A 100 -11.38 -4.67 0.79
N ASN A 101 -11.11 -5.12 -0.44
CA ASN A 101 -11.84 -4.70 -1.64
C ASN A 101 -13.35 -4.99 -1.61
N SER A 102 -13.79 -6.07 -0.95
CA SER A 102 -15.22 -6.38 -0.83
C SER A 102 -15.97 -5.36 0.03
N SER A 103 -15.30 -4.83 1.07
CA SER A 103 -15.88 -3.86 2.00
C SER A 103 -15.75 -2.43 1.48
N TYR A 104 -14.61 -2.08 0.88
CA TYR A 104 -14.26 -0.72 0.40
C TYR A 104 -14.56 -0.52 -1.10
N GLY A 105 -15.45 -1.33 -1.67
CA GLY A 105 -16.00 -1.11 -3.01
C GLY A 105 -17.05 0.01 -3.00
N VAL A 106 -18.20 -0.22 -3.62
CA VAL A 106 -19.29 0.76 -3.63
C VAL A 106 -19.96 0.80 -2.24
N TRP A 107 -19.83 1.92 -1.54
CA TRP A 107 -20.50 2.13 -0.24
C TRP A 107 -22.01 2.16 -0.40
N ARG A 108 -22.70 1.40 0.46
CA ARG A 108 -24.15 1.38 0.58
C ARG A 108 -24.50 1.07 2.04
N PHE A 109 -25.46 1.81 2.58
CA PHE A 109 -26.07 1.46 3.86
C PHE A 109 -26.83 0.14 3.70
N GLU A 110 -26.66 -0.76 4.67
CA GLU A 110 -27.36 -2.03 4.77
C GLU A 110 -28.83 -1.80 5.15
N SER A 111 -29.11 -0.77 5.96
CA SER A 111 -30.47 -0.42 6.41
C SER A 111 -30.66 1.07 6.66
N ASP A 112 -31.92 1.51 6.70
CA ASP A 112 -32.27 2.87 7.10
C ASP A 112 -31.93 3.15 8.58
N GLU A 113 -31.90 2.11 9.42
CA GLU A 113 -31.48 2.21 10.83
C GLU A 113 -29.98 2.52 10.94
N GLU A 114 -29.15 1.84 10.15
CA GLU A 114 -27.71 2.10 10.07
C GLU A 114 -27.45 3.54 9.61
N ARG A 115 -28.17 3.98 8.59
CA ARG A 115 -28.07 5.36 8.10
C ARG A 115 -28.40 6.37 9.19
N GLN A 116 -29.53 6.19 9.91
CA GLN A 116 -29.91 7.08 11.01
C GLN A 116 -28.89 7.06 12.15
N LEU A 117 -28.27 5.90 12.42
CA LEU A 117 -27.25 5.77 13.45
C LEU A 117 -26.00 6.58 13.09
N ILE A 118 -25.51 6.42 11.87
CA ILE A 118 -24.35 7.13 11.33
C ILE A 118 -24.62 8.65 11.31
N GLU A 119 -25.78 9.08 10.82
CA GLU A 119 -26.19 10.49 10.83
C GLU A 119 -26.27 11.05 12.25
N ARG A 120 -26.75 10.27 13.21
CA ARG A 120 -26.87 10.68 14.62
C ARG A 120 -25.52 10.83 15.32
N PHE A 121 -24.57 9.95 15.02
CA PHE A 121 -23.22 10.02 15.57
C PHE A 121 -22.30 10.98 14.81
N GLY A 122 -22.72 11.47 13.64
CA GLY A 122 -21.92 12.39 12.83
C GLY A 122 -20.68 11.72 12.25
N ALA A 123 -20.82 10.48 11.78
CA ALA A 123 -19.71 9.76 11.16
C ALA A 123 -19.57 10.13 9.67
N ASP A 124 -18.48 10.80 9.31
CA ASP A 124 -18.27 11.32 7.96
C ASP A 124 -17.38 10.41 7.08
N LEU A 125 -16.41 9.73 7.70
CA LEU A 125 -15.40 8.94 7.01
C LEU A 125 -15.16 7.62 7.74
N ARG A 126 -14.92 6.56 6.97
CA ARG A 126 -14.43 5.27 7.46
C ARG A 126 -13.11 4.91 6.80
N PHE A 127 -12.24 4.23 7.53
CA PHE A 127 -10.95 3.82 7.01
C PHE A 127 -10.49 2.48 7.60
N VAL A 128 -9.54 1.86 6.91
CA VAL A 128 -8.83 0.67 7.35
C VAL A 128 -7.34 0.85 7.07
N ALA A 129 -6.49 0.50 8.03
CA ALA A 129 -5.09 0.24 7.76
C ALA A 129 -4.73 -1.20 8.11
N THR A 130 -3.84 -1.78 7.33
CA THR A 130 -3.43 -3.17 7.47
C THR A 130 -1.93 -3.29 7.71
N MET A 131 -1.51 -4.50 8.10
CA MET A 131 -0.11 -4.78 8.41
C MET A 131 0.82 -4.71 7.20
N SER A 132 0.29 -4.83 5.98
CA SER A 132 1.07 -4.65 4.75
C SER A 132 1.35 -3.20 4.39
N GLY A 133 0.96 -2.24 5.23
CA GLY A 133 1.18 -0.82 4.97
C GLY A 133 0.09 -0.18 4.11
N LEU A 134 -0.95 -0.92 3.74
CA LEU A 134 -2.11 -0.41 3.02
C LEU A 134 -3.03 0.36 3.95
N THR A 135 -3.36 1.60 3.58
CA THR A 135 -4.42 2.39 4.19
C THR A 135 -5.47 2.70 3.13
N ARG A 136 -6.76 2.48 3.42
CA ARG A 136 -7.89 2.85 2.54
C ARG A 136 -8.91 3.63 3.32
N TRP A 137 -9.56 4.59 2.67
CA TRP A 137 -10.65 5.34 3.27
C TRP A 137 -11.82 5.48 2.30
N GLN A 138 -12.97 5.84 2.84
CA GLN A 138 -14.15 6.15 2.05
C GLN A 138 -15.02 7.15 2.80
N PHE A 139 -15.50 8.15 2.07
CA PHE A 139 -16.48 9.09 2.58
C PHE A 139 -17.88 8.46 2.56
N ILE A 140 -18.57 8.55 3.69
CA ILE A 140 -19.86 7.88 3.92
C ILE A 140 -20.99 8.59 3.16
N PHE A 141 -20.95 9.92 3.13
CA PHE A 141 -21.99 10.76 2.49
C PHE A 141 -21.55 11.34 1.13
N GLY A 142 -20.45 10.83 0.56
CA GLY A 142 -19.81 11.37 -0.64
C GLY A 142 -18.62 12.27 -0.31
N GLU A 143 -17.75 12.47 -1.30
CA GLU A 143 -16.58 13.34 -1.16
C GLU A 143 -17.04 14.75 -0.77
N VAL A 144 -16.58 15.21 0.38
CA VAL A 144 -16.75 16.59 0.79
C VAL A 144 -15.63 17.36 0.10
N GLU A 145 -15.96 18.36 -0.71
CA GLU A 145 -14.96 19.29 -1.22
C GLU A 145 -14.25 19.93 -0.03
N VAL A 146 -13.03 19.48 0.25
CA VAL A 146 -12.22 20.08 1.30
C VAL A 146 -11.59 21.34 0.70
N GLU A 147 -11.68 22.48 1.39
CA GLU A 147 -11.01 23.73 0.94
C GLU A 147 -9.47 23.58 0.86
N THR A 148 -8.92 22.51 1.45
CA THR A 148 -7.50 22.18 1.42
C THR A 148 -7.22 21.09 0.39
N ASP A 149 -6.14 21.25 -0.38
CA ASP A 149 -5.64 20.26 -1.35
C ASP A 149 -5.16 18.93 -0.74
N ARG A 150 -5.42 18.66 0.54
CA ARG A 150 -4.96 17.46 1.26
C ARG A 150 -6.14 16.65 1.77
N GLU A 151 -6.09 15.35 1.50
CA GLU A 151 -7.11 14.39 1.92
C GLU A 151 -6.66 13.59 3.16
N PHE A 152 -7.56 12.77 3.71
CA PHE A 152 -7.28 11.90 4.86
C PHE A 152 -6.00 11.07 4.66
N GLY A 153 -5.83 10.50 3.47
CA GLY A 153 -4.65 9.71 3.12
C GLY A 153 -3.34 10.47 3.14
N ASP A 154 -3.34 11.78 2.95
CA ASP A 154 -2.11 12.59 2.95
C ASP A 154 -1.62 12.89 4.37
N TYR A 155 -2.52 12.85 5.36
CA TYR A 155 -2.18 12.99 6.76
C TYR A 155 -1.81 11.66 7.41
N HIS A 156 -2.41 10.54 6.95
CA HIS A 156 -2.27 9.21 7.53
C HIS A 156 -1.69 8.19 6.55
N THR A 157 -0.46 8.45 6.11
CA THR A 157 0.23 7.59 5.13
C THR A 157 0.93 6.39 5.77
N LYS A 158 1.14 6.37 7.09
CA LYS A 158 2.10 5.44 7.71
C LYS A 158 1.47 4.17 8.28
N ALA A 159 0.19 3.92 8.02
CA ALA A 159 -0.50 2.67 8.39
C ALA A 159 -0.16 2.20 9.82
N ILE A 160 0.67 1.15 9.96
CA ILE A 160 1.04 0.56 11.25
C ILE A 160 1.82 1.52 12.17
N ASP A 161 2.45 2.53 11.60
CA ASP A 161 3.26 3.50 12.33
C ASP A 161 2.45 4.65 12.93
N GLU A 162 1.17 4.77 12.55
CA GLU A 162 0.24 5.75 13.09
C GLU A 162 -0.07 5.49 14.57
N THR A 163 -0.27 6.56 15.34
CA THR A 163 -0.53 6.48 16.79
C THR A 163 -1.79 5.71 17.10
N TRP A 164 -2.88 5.94 16.36
CA TRP A 164 -4.16 5.26 16.56
C TRP A 164 -4.05 3.75 16.31
N TYR A 165 -3.23 3.32 15.34
CA TYR A 165 -3.01 1.90 15.06
C TYR A 165 -2.25 1.22 16.21
N LYS A 166 -1.18 1.86 16.67
CA LYS A 166 -0.38 1.41 17.82
C LYS A 166 -1.23 1.32 19.09
N SER A 167 -2.03 2.35 19.38
CA SER A 167 -2.94 2.37 20.53
C SER A 167 -3.98 1.25 20.48
N ALA A 168 -4.56 0.98 19.30
CA ALA A 168 -5.52 -0.12 19.13
C ALA A 168 -4.89 -1.50 19.44
N ILE A 169 -3.67 -1.75 18.96
CA ILE A 169 -2.95 -3.00 19.24
C ILE A 169 -2.63 -3.13 20.73
N LEU A 170 -2.10 -2.07 21.34
CA LEU A 170 -1.73 -2.09 22.76
C LEU A 170 -2.94 -2.38 23.64
N GLN A 171 -4.07 -1.71 23.40
CA GLN A 171 -5.31 -1.95 24.15
C GLN A 171 -5.79 -3.40 23.99
N HIS A 172 -5.79 -3.90 22.76
CA HIS A 172 -6.22 -5.28 22.50
C HIS A 172 -5.34 -6.31 23.20
N HIS A 173 -4.03 -6.04 23.27
CA HIS A 173 -3.07 -6.92 23.94
C HIS A 173 -3.20 -6.90 25.48
N GLU A 174 -3.47 -5.73 26.07
CA GLU A 174 -3.63 -5.58 27.53
C GLU A 174 -4.95 -6.15 28.05
N ASP A 175 -6.08 -5.72 27.49
CA ASP A 175 -7.39 -6.07 28.05
C ASP A 175 -7.88 -7.45 27.59
N ARG A 176 -7.40 -7.95 26.44
CA ARG A 176 -7.93 -9.14 25.75
C ARG A 176 -9.47 -9.10 25.56
N THR A 177 -10.05 -7.90 25.54
CA THR A 177 -11.46 -7.66 25.28
C THR A 177 -11.66 -7.02 23.91
N GLU A 178 -12.85 -7.21 23.34
CA GLU A 178 -13.31 -6.50 22.13
C GLU A 178 -13.77 -5.08 22.48
N SER A 179 -12.84 -4.24 22.95
CA SER A 179 -13.10 -2.84 23.29
C SER A 179 -12.73 -1.90 22.13
N PHE A 180 -13.44 -0.77 22.02
CA PHE A 180 -13.15 0.28 21.06
C PHE A 180 -12.21 1.33 21.67
N VAL A 181 -11.22 1.77 20.88
CA VAL A 181 -10.27 2.83 21.24
C VAL A 181 -10.68 4.13 20.55
N TYR A 182 -10.63 5.23 21.29
CA TYR A 182 -10.91 6.58 20.79
C TYR A 182 -9.62 7.40 20.82
N SER A 183 -9.29 8.05 19.71
CA SER A 183 -8.09 8.89 19.52
C SER A 183 -8.45 10.33 19.26
#